data_AF-A0AAU8IWJ0-F1
#
_entry.id   AF-A0AAU8IWJ0-F1
#
_cell.length_a   1.000
_cell.length_b   1.000
_cell.length_c   1.000
_cell.angle_alpha   90.00
_cell.angle_beta   90.00
_cell.angle_gamma   90.00
#
_symmetry.space_group_name_H-M   'P 1'
#
loop_
_entity.id
_entity.type
_entity.pdbx_description
1 polymer ?
#
loop_
_entity_poly.entity_id
_entity_poly.type
_entity_poly.pdbx_seq_one_letter_code
_entity_poly.pdbx_strand_id
1 'polypeptide(L)'
;MTAPVTPAAAPAVAVVCPIPRCRTHNDAAAESCGRCGTPLRAYVRLGAHTARLFNDGLAAARDGDFAAARDRFAAIVHWCPHDAEARSALGLACYELGDTAEARRQWQQTAARRPQDRTARAGLALLDTADMSAAVADPPDEGVASADPPRPAAPE
;
A
#
# COMPACT_ATOMS: atom_id res chain seq x y z
N MET A 1 -50.29 -16.16 28.79
CA MET A 1 -49.98 -16.56 27.40
C MET A 1 -48.92 -15.60 26.87
N THR A 2 -47.65 -15.94 27.03
CA THR A 2 -46.52 -15.17 26.52
C THR A 2 -46.26 -15.58 25.07
N ALA A 3 -46.42 -14.65 24.14
CA ALA A 3 -46.09 -14.90 22.73
C ALA A 3 -44.57 -15.08 22.56
N PRO A 4 -44.11 -15.98 21.68
CA PRO A 4 -42.69 -16.12 21.39
C PRO A 4 -42.22 -14.86 20.66
N VAL A 5 -41.19 -14.21 21.20
CA VAL A 5 -40.46 -13.14 20.50
C VAL A 5 -39.61 -13.81 19.43
N THR A 6 -40.00 -13.68 18.17
CA THR A 6 -39.17 -14.11 17.04
C THR A 6 -37.90 -13.26 17.05
N PRO A 7 -36.69 -13.86 17.09
CA PRO A 7 -35.47 -13.06 17.02
C PRO A 7 -35.45 -12.32 15.68
N ALA A 8 -35.27 -11.00 15.73
CA ALA A 8 -35.06 -10.20 14.54
C ALA A 8 -33.86 -10.79 13.77
N ALA A 9 -34.09 -11.20 12.52
CA ALA A 9 -33.04 -11.72 11.67
C ALA A 9 -31.90 -10.69 11.63
N ALA A 10 -30.70 -11.11 12.05
CA ALA A 10 -29.50 -10.32 11.86
C ALA A 10 -29.43 -9.85 10.40
N PRO A 11 -29.00 -8.62 10.10
CA PRO A 11 -28.98 -8.12 8.74
C PRO A 11 -28.18 -9.11 7.90
N ALA A 12 -28.83 -9.75 6.93
CA ALA A 12 -28.18 -10.69 6.05
C ALA A 12 -27.06 -9.92 5.34
N VAL A 13 -25.81 -10.30 5.63
CA VAL A 13 -24.64 -9.73 4.95
C VAL A 13 -24.86 -10.00 3.46
N ALA A 14 -25.00 -8.95 2.65
CA ALA A 14 -25.30 -9.10 1.23
C ALA A 14 -23.99 -9.08 0.42
N VAL A 15 -23.84 -10.03 -0.50
CA VAL A 15 -22.71 -10.06 -1.44
C VAL A 15 -23.15 -9.46 -2.78
N VAL A 16 -22.43 -8.43 -3.20
CA VAL A 16 -22.63 -7.81 -4.51
C VAL A 16 -21.88 -8.62 -5.56
N CYS A 17 -22.57 -8.99 -6.65
CA CYS A 17 -21.94 -9.69 -7.77
C CYS A 17 -20.74 -8.88 -8.31
N PRO A 18 -19.56 -9.51 -8.48
CA PRO A 18 -18.33 -8.82 -8.88
C PRO A 18 -18.35 -8.37 -10.35
N ILE A 19 -19.25 -8.91 -11.16
CA ILE A 19 -19.37 -8.53 -12.58
C ILE A 19 -19.89 -7.09 -12.68
N PRO A 20 -19.13 -6.14 -13.27
CA PRO A 20 -19.47 -4.72 -13.28
C PRO A 20 -20.83 -4.39 -13.90
N ARG A 21 -21.25 -5.17 -14.91
CA ARG A 21 -22.56 -5.00 -15.56
C ARG A 21 -23.72 -5.65 -14.78
N CYS A 22 -23.42 -6.57 -13.86
CA CYS A 22 -24.45 -7.28 -13.09
C CYS A 22 -24.74 -6.58 -11.77
N ARG A 23 -23.73 -6.51 -10.87
CA ARG A 23 -23.78 -5.86 -9.55
C ARG A 23 -25.01 -6.19 -8.68
N THR A 24 -25.72 -7.28 -8.98
CA THR A 24 -26.88 -7.72 -8.20
C THR A 24 -26.45 -8.07 -6.78
N HIS A 25 -27.25 -7.66 -5.79
CA HIS A 25 -27.10 -8.07 -4.40
C HIS A 25 -27.63 -9.49 -4.24
N ASN A 26 -26.91 -10.31 -3.50
CA ASN A 26 -27.26 -11.70 -3.22
C ASN A 26 -27.10 -11.94 -1.73
N ASP A 27 -27.75 -12.98 -1.22
CA ASP A 27 -27.48 -13.48 0.12
C ASP A 27 -26.00 -13.89 0.26
N ALA A 28 -25.40 -13.72 1.45
CA ALA A 28 -24.02 -14.10 1.71
C ALA A 28 -23.73 -15.59 1.44
N ALA A 29 -24.72 -16.47 1.62
CA ALA A 29 -24.59 -17.90 1.41
C ALA A 29 -24.88 -18.34 -0.04
N ALA A 30 -25.17 -17.40 -0.96
CA ALA A 30 -25.48 -17.75 -2.34
C ALA A 30 -24.26 -18.40 -3.04
N GLU A 31 -24.44 -19.61 -3.56
CA GLU A 31 -23.40 -20.29 -4.35
C GLU A 31 -23.14 -19.55 -5.68
N SER A 32 -24.20 -19.01 -6.30
CA SER A 32 -24.17 -18.30 -7.59
C SER A 32 -25.04 -17.04 -7.57
N CYS A 33 -24.72 -16.08 -8.44
CA CYS A 33 -25.48 -14.85 -8.58
C CYS A 33 -26.86 -15.12 -9.18
N GLY A 34 -27.91 -14.66 -8.51
CA GLY A 34 -29.31 -14.87 -8.93
C GLY A 34 -29.68 -14.22 -10.27
N ARG A 35 -28.87 -13.29 -10.79
CA ARG A 35 -29.10 -12.64 -12.08
C ARG A 35 -28.28 -13.21 -13.23
N CYS A 36 -26.99 -13.42 -13.04
CA CYS A 36 -26.06 -13.76 -14.13
C CYS A 36 -25.39 -15.13 -13.97
N GLY A 37 -25.71 -15.89 -12.92
CA GLY A 37 -25.16 -17.23 -12.68
C GLY A 37 -23.68 -17.28 -12.29
N THR A 38 -23.02 -16.13 -12.12
CA THR A 38 -21.61 -16.06 -11.69
C THR A 38 -21.41 -16.80 -10.36
N PRO A 39 -20.44 -17.72 -10.23
CA PRO A 39 -20.24 -18.52 -9.01
C PRO A 39 -19.66 -17.66 -7.88
N LEU A 40 -20.50 -17.14 -7.00
CA LEU A 40 -20.14 -16.15 -5.98
C LEU A 40 -19.25 -16.72 -4.89
N ARG A 41 -19.41 -18.00 -4.54
CA ARG A 41 -18.66 -18.63 -3.45
C ARG A 41 -17.14 -18.52 -3.63
N ALA A 42 -16.64 -18.64 -4.86
CA ALA A 42 -15.22 -18.48 -5.15
C ALA A 42 -14.76 -17.04 -4.89
N TYR A 43 -15.53 -16.04 -5.32
CA TYR A 43 -15.21 -14.62 -5.11
C TYR A 43 -15.25 -14.22 -3.63
N VAL A 44 -16.25 -14.73 -2.88
CA VAL A 44 -16.35 -14.48 -1.44
C VAL A 44 -15.14 -15.04 -0.71
N ARG A 45 -14.69 -16.26 -1.06
CA ARG A 45 -13.47 -16.86 -0.47
C ARG A 45 -12.21 -16.05 -0.77
N LEU A 46 -12.06 -15.58 -2.01
CA LEU A 46 -10.92 -14.74 -2.39
C LEU A 46 -10.92 -13.42 -1.61
N GLY A 47 -12.08 -12.75 -1.49
CA GLY A 47 -12.20 -11.53 -0.70
C GLY A 47 -11.95 -11.75 0.79
N ALA A 48 -12.43 -12.86 1.36
CA ALA A 48 -12.15 -13.21 2.75
C ALA A 48 -10.67 -13.51 2.98
N HIS A 49 -9.99 -14.12 2.01
CA HIS A 49 -8.56 -14.40 2.09
C HIS A 49 -7.71 -13.11 2.10
N THR A 50 -8.00 -12.16 1.21
CA THR A 50 -7.27 -10.88 1.19
C THR A 50 -7.54 -10.05 2.44
N ALA A 51 -8.78 -10.02 2.94
CA ALA A 51 -9.12 -9.37 4.20
C ALA A 51 -8.36 -9.97 5.40
N ARG A 52 -8.22 -11.31 5.43
CA ARG A 52 -7.41 -11.99 6.44
C ARG A 52 -5.94 -11.58 6.35
N LEU A 53 -5.34 -11.66 5.16
CA LEU A 53 -3.95 -11.24 4.95
C LEU A 53 -3.72 -9.79 5.40
N PHE A 54 -4.68 -8.90 5.12
CA PHE A 54 -4.59 -7.50 5.48
C PHE A 54 -4.57 -7.32 7.00
N ASN A 55 -5.50 -7.98 7.70
CA ASN A 55 -5.57 -7.95 9.15
C ASN A 55 -4.33 -8.56 9.80
N ASP A 56 -3.82 -9.67 9.27
CA ASP A 56 -2.60 -10.31 9.74
C ASP A 56 -1.39 -9.36 9.53
N GLY A 57 -1.37 -8.59 8.43
CA GLY A 57 -0.34 -7.59 8.13
C GLY A 57 -0.39 -6.42 9.11
N LEU A 58 -1.59 -5.93 9.42
CA LEU A 58 -1.78 -4.90 10.43
C LEU A 58 -1.39 -5.39 11.83
N ALA A 59 -1.68 -6.64 12.18
CA ALA A 59 -1.26 -7.22 13.45
C ALA A 59 0.27 -7.28 13.55
N ALA A 60 0.94 -7.82 12.53
CA ALA A 60 2.40 -7.86 12.47
C ALA A 60 3.04 -6.46 12.58
N ALA A 61 2.49 -5.46 11.89
CA ALA A 61 2.97 -4.09 11.98
C ALA A 61 2.81 -3.48 13.40
N ARG A 62 1.70 -3.79 14.10
CA ARG A 62 1.50 -3.37 15.50
C ARG A 62 2.50 -4.02 16.45
N ASP A 63 2.92 -5.25 16.14
CA ASP A 63 3.91 -5.99 16.91
C ASP A 63 5.36 -5.58 16.54
N GLY A 64 5.54 -4.67 15.58
CA GLY A 64 6.85 -4.22 15.09
C GLY A 64 7.51 -5.18 14.09
N ASP A 65 6.86 -6.29 13.73
CA ASP A 65 7.34 -7.23 12.72
C ASP A 65 6.98 -6.71 11.31
N PHE A 66 7.70 -5.67 10.89
CA PHE A 66 7.49 -5.04 9.59
C PHE A 66 7.89 -5.94 8.41
N ALA A 67 8.79 -6.91 8.62
CA ALA A 67 9.14 -7.89 7.60
C ALA A 67 7.93 -8.77 7.28
N ALA A 68 7.27 -9.31 8.30
CA ALA A 68 6.11 -10.14 8.10
C ALA A 68 4.87 -9.32 7.69
N ALA A 69 4.78 -8.04 8.07
CA ALA A 69 3.76 -7.13 7.56
C ALA A 69 3.94 -6.87 6.06
N ARG A 70 5.17 -6.54 5.62
CA ARG A 70 5.54 -6.35 4.21
C ARG A 70 5.12 -7.56 3.38
N ASP A 71 5.48 -8.76 3.80
CA ASP A 71 5.20 -9.98 3.03
C ASP A 71 3.69 -10.21 2.85
N ARG A 72 2.88 -9.93 3.89
CA ARG A 72 1.41 -10.05 3.83
C ARG A 72 0.78 -9.00 2.91
N PHE A 73 1.21 -7.74 3.00
CA PHE A 73 0.71 -6.69 2.10
C PHE A 73 1.16 -6.91 0.65
N ALA A 74 2.41 -7.36 0.45
CA ALA A 74 2.93 -7.71 -0.87
C ALA A 74 2.11 -8.83 -1.53
N ALA A 75 1.71 -9.86 -0.77
CA ALA A 75 0.83 -10.91 -1.25
C ALA A 75 -0.51 -10.35 -1.74
N ILE A 76 -1.13 -9.41 -1.01
CA ILE A 76 -2.38 -8.78 -1.45
C ILE A 76 -2.15 -7.97 -2.73
N VAL A 77 -1.11 -7.15 -2.79
CA VAL A 77 -0.80 -6.34 -3.98
C VAL A 77 -0.52 -7.22 -5.21
N HIS A 78 0.06 -8.40 -5.03
CA HIS A 78 0.26 -9.37 -6.11
C HIS A 78 -1.06 -9.84 -6.74
N TRP A 79 -2.04 -10.23 -5.91
CA TRP A 79 -3.35 -10.72 -6.39
C TRP A 79 -4.33 -9.60 -6.72
N CYS A 80 -4.21 -8.45 -6.07
CA CYS A 80 -5.08 -7.29 -6.18
C CYS A 80 -4.22 -6.04 -6.44
N PRO A 81 -3.65 -5.88 -7.65
CA PRO A 81 -2.72 -4.80 -7.97
C PRO A 81 -3.32 -3.39 -7.88
N HIS A 82 -4.65 -3.30 -7.81
CA HIS A 82 -5.42 -2.06 -7.69
C HIS A 82 -5.86 -1.76 -6.25
N ASP A 83 -5.51 -2.61 -5.28
CA ASP A 83 -5.77 -2.35 -3.87
C ASP A 83 -4.82 -1.25 -3.36
N ALA A 84 -5.32 -0.02 -3.36
CA ALA A 84 -4.56 1.15 -2.95
C ALA A 84 -4.20 1.12 -1.46
N GLU A 85 -5.07 0.53 -0.63
CA GLU A 85 -4.88 0.48 0.82
C GLU A 85 -3.76 -0.50 1.17
N ALA A 86 -3.79 -1.72 0.60
CA ALA A 86 -2.72 -2.69 0.75
C ALA A 86 -1.38 -2.16 0.20
N ARG A 87 -1.42 -1.41 -0.92
CA ARG A 87 -0.21 -0.82 -1.50
C ARG A 87 0.37 0.30 -0.61
N SER A 88 -0.47 1.16 -0.04
CA SER A 88 -0.03 2.18 0.92
C SER A 88 0.55 1.56 2.18
N ALA A 89 -0.07 0.49 2.70
CA ALA A 89 0.43 -0.25 3.86
C ALA A 89 1.76 -0.97 3.57
N LEU A 90 1.93 -1.53 2.36
CA LEU A 90 3.21 -2.07 1.91
C LEU A 90 4.30 -1.00 1.90
N GLY A 91 4.00 0.20 1.38
CA GLY A 91 4.95 1.31 1.39
C GLY A 91 5.39 1.68 2.82
N LEU A 92 4.46 1.71 3.77
CA LEU A 92 4.77 1.96 5.18
C LEU A 92 5.65 0.85 5.78
N ALA A 93 5.33 -0.42 5.54
CA ALA A 93 6.13 -1.53 6.04
C ALA A 93 7.57 -1.50 5.47
N CYS A 94 7.74 -1.15 4.19
CA CYS A 94 9.07 -0.98 3.60
C CYS A 94 9.85 0.20 4.19
N TYR A 95 9.17 1.32 4.47
CA TYR A 95 9.78 2.48 5.10
C TYR A 95 10.31 2.15 6.50
N GLU A 96 9.52 1.46 7.33
CA GLU A 96 9.92 1.04 8.68
C GLU A 96 11.09 0.04 8.67
N LEU A 97 11.24 -0.72 7.59
CA LEU A 97 12.41 -1.59 7.36
C LEU A 97 13.64 -0.84 6.82
N GLY A 98 13.53 0.46 6.55
CA GLY A 98 14.59 1.28 5.96
C GLY A 98 14.71 1.18 4.44
N ASP A 99 13.83 0.43 3.77
CA ASP A 99 13.77 0.36 2.31
C ASP A 99 12.96 1.54 1.74
N THR A 100 13.56 2.72 1.82
CA THR A 100 12.94 3.99 1.40
C THR A 100 12.68 4.05 -0.11
N ALA A 101 13.48 3.35 -0.91
CA ALA A 101 13.31 3.27 -2.36
C ALA A 101 12.04 2.50 -2.73
N GLU A 102 11.83 1.34 -2.11
CA GLU A 102 10.60 0.56 -2.27
C GLU A 102 9.38 1.31 -1.73
N ALA A 103 9.49 1.91 -0.56
CA ALA A 103 8.43 2.70 0.05
C ALA A 103 7.96 3.84 -0.89
N ARG A 104 8.91 4.62 -1.41
CA ARG A 104 8.67 5.70 -2.38
C ARG A 104 7.94 5.17 -3.62
N ARG A 105 8.40 4.05 -4.19
CA ARG A 105 7.78 3.44 -5.38
C ARG A 105 6.33 3.09 -5.12
N GLN A 106 6.03 2.45 -3.99
CA GLN A 106 4.66 2.04 -3.66
C GLN A 106 3.74 3.24 -3.45
N TRP A 107 4.18 4.25 -2.70
CA TRP A 107 3.38 5.46 -2.48
C TRP A 107 3.19 6.31 -3.73
N GLN A 108 4.18 6.41 -4.63
CA GLN A 108 4.01 7.06 -5.93
C GLN A 108 2.94 6.35 -6.76
N GLN A 109 2.96 5.01 -6.80
CA GLN A 109 1.94 4.24 -7.52
C GLN A 109 0.55 4.39 -6.90
N THR A 110 0.45 4.46 -5.57
CA THR A 110 -0.82 4.75 -4.91
C THR A 110 -1.30 6.17 -5.22
N ALA A 111 -0.44 7.19 -5.09
CA ALA A 111 -0.78 8.59 -5.34
C ALA A 111 -1.21 8.85 -6.79
N ALA A 112 -0.61 8.16 -7.76
CA ALA A 112 -1.00 8.25 -9.17
C ALA A 112 -2.45 7.78 -9.41
N ARG A 113 -2.95 6.83 -8.61
CA ARG A 113 -4.31 6.30 -8.73
C ARG A 113 -5.30 6.96 -7.77
N ARG A 114 -4.84 7.30 -6.58
CA ARG A 114 -5.60 7.95 -5.51
C ARG A 114 -4.81 9.14 -4.96
N PRO A 115 -4.89 10.31 -5.62
CA PRO A 115 -4.17 11.51 -5.23
C PRO A 115 -4.52 12.06 -3.83
N GLN A 116 -5.61 11.57 -3.24
CA GLN A 116 -6.12 11.95 -1.91
C GLN A 116 -5.78 10.91 -0.82
N ASP A 117 -5.05 9.84 -1.15
CA ASP A 117 -4.59 8.87 -0.15
C ASP A 117 -3.64 9.55 0.84
N ARG A 118 -4.07 9.64 2.11
CA ARG A 118 -3.33 10.39 3.13
C ARG A 118 -2.01 9.71 3.47
N THR A 119 -1.98 8.38 3.53
CA THR A 119 -0.80 7.61 3.88
C THR A 119 0.28 7.76 2.82
N ALA A 120 -0.09 7.62 1.54
CA ALA A 120 0.85 7.79 0.44
C ALA A 120 1.40 9.23 0.36
N ARG A 121 0.54 10.25 0.54
CA ARG A 121 0.99 11.65 0.56
C ARG A 121 1.93 11.95 1.72
N ALA A 122 1.58 11.49 2.92
CA ALA A 122 2.40 11.71 4.11
C ALA A 122 3.77 11.02 3.98
N GLY A 123 3.79 9.78 3.49
CA GLY A 123 5.03 9.03 3.26
C GLY A 123 5.95 9.69 2.23
N LEU A 124 5.41 10.15 1.10
CA LEU A 124 6.20 10.87 0.09
C LEU A 124 6.75 12.18 0.63
N ALA A 125 5.94 12.98 1.33
CA ALA A 125 6.39 14.23 1.92
C ALA A 125 7.53 14.01 2.94
N LEU A 126 7.44 12.96 3.75
CA LEU A 126 8.47 12.58 4.72
C LEU A 126 9.80 12.26 4.03
N LEU A 127 9.76 11.45 2.96
CA LEU A 127 10.96 11.11 2.19
C LEU A 127 11.55 12.34 1.47
N ASP A 128 10.71 13.19 0.89
CA ASP A 128 11.17 14.40 0.21
C ASP A 128 11.88 15.34 1.19
N THR A 129 11.39 15.48 2.42
CA THR A 129 12.08 16.28 3.45
C THR A 129 13.42 15.68 3.88
N ALA A 130 13.54 14.36 3.92
CA ALA A 130 14.78 13.67 4.27
C ALA A 130 15.84 13.79 3.15
N ASP A 131 15.41 13.70 1.89
CA ASP A 131 16.29 13.89 0.74
C ASP A 131 16.83 15.32 0.68
N MET A 132 15.97 16.30 0.96
CA MET A 132 16.38 17.71 1.02
C MET A 132 17.36 17.97 2.17
N SER A 133 17.17 17.38 3.35
CA SER A 133 18.09 17.57 4.48
C SER A 133 19.44 16.90 4.25
N ALA A 134 19.48 15.74 3.59
CA ALA A 134 20.72 15.10 3.18
C ALA A 134 21.50 15.97 2.17
N ALA A 135 20.80 16.63 1.24
CA ALA A 135 21.42 17.52 0.25
C ALA A 135 22.04 18.80 0.84
N VAL A 136 21.58 19.26 2.02
CA VAL A 136 22.19 20.44 2.69
C VAL A 136 23.36 20.08 3.60
N ALA A 137 23.49 18.80 3.98
CA ALA A 137 24.53 18.33 4.89
C ALA A 137 25.89 18.04 4.21
N ASP A 138 25.91 17.92 2.89
CA ASP A 138 27.13 17.67 2.09
C ASP A 138 27.37 18.84 1.13
N PRO A 139 28.11 19.90 1.52
CA PRO A 139 28.65 20.83 0.53
C PRO A 139 29.67 20.08 -0.34
N PRO A 140 29.70 20.29 -1.67
CA PRO A 140 30.78 19.73 -2.48
C PRO A 140 32.11 20.21 -1.90
N ASP A 141 33.02 19.27 -1.67
CA ASP A 141 34.43 19.53 -1.39
C ASP A 141 35.00 20.39 -2.54
N GLU A 142 34.94 21.71 -2.39
CA GLU A 142 35.68 22.65 -3.23
C GLU A 142 37.16 22.46 -2.91
N GLY A 143 37.75 21.46 -3.58
CA GLY A 143 39.18 21.23 -3.58
C GLY A 143 39.91 22.49 -4.02
N VAL A 144 40.46 23.21 -3.04
CA VAL A 144 41.39 24.31 -3.25
C VAL A 144 42.69 23.73 -3.82
N ALA A 145 42.77 23.64 -5.15
CA ALA A 145 44.04 23.44 -5.83
C ALA A 145 44.72 24.81 -6.03
N SER A 146 45.55 25.13 -5.03
CA SER A 146 46.72 26.01 -5.08
C SER A 146 47.12 26.52 -6.48
N ALA A 147 47.13 27.84 -6.63
CA ALA A 147 47.78 28.55 -7.73
C ALA A 147 49.30 28.27 -7.74
N ASP A 148 49.81 27.83 -8.89
CA ASP A 148 51.26 27.78 -9.18
C ASP A 148 51.65 29.10 -9.88
N PRO A 149 52.63 29.88 -9.38
CA PRO A 149 53.07 31.11 -10.06
C PRO A 149 53.86 30.81 -11.34
N PRO A 150 53.88 31.74 -12.33
CA PRO A 150 54.49 31.48 -13.63
C PRO A 150 56.02 31.37 -13.55
N ARG A 151 56.59 30.33 -14.20
CA ARG A 151 58.04 30.22 -14.43
C ARG A 151 58.53 31.27 -15.44
N PRO A 152 59.68 31.93 -15.21
CA PRO A 152 60.24 32.89 -16.15
C PRO A 152 60.85 32.20 -17.38
N ALA A 153 60.81 32.91 -18.51
CA ALA A 153 61.28 32.48 -19.83
C ALA A 153 62.80 32.25 -19.89
N ALA A 154 63.22 31.28 -20.71
CA ALA A 154 64.59 31.10 -21.15
C ALA A 154 64.73 31.47 -22.65
N PRO A 155 65.92 31.92 -23.10
CA PRO A 155 66.09 32.60 -24.38
C PRO A 155 66.51 31.67 -25.52
N GLU A 156 66.14 32.03 -26.76
CA GLU A 156 66.96 31.92 -27.98
C GLU A 156 66.66 33.11 -28.91
#